data_AF-A0A3Q2PEM8-F1
#
_entry.id   AF-A0A3Q2PEM8-F1
#
_cell.length_a   1.000
_cell.length_b   1.000
_cell.length_c   1.000
_cell.angle_alpha   90.00
_cell.angle_beta   90.00
_cell.angle_gamma   90.00
#
_symmetry.space_group_name_H-M   'P 1'
#
loop_
_entity.id
_entity.type
_entity.pdbx_description
1 polymer ?
#
loop_
_entity_poly.entity_id
_entity_poly.type
_entity_poly.pdbx_seq_one_letter_code
_entity_poly.pdbx_strand_id
1 'polypeptide(L)'
;MSASSMKDSSFLGGRIPPEIESMSKNLKDVDQELFRKLLKVVVSALEGKDCREVMKSIAESSVIPQERLSHIIAGMHRVLSEAIRLPTSLFKQEAFKEDLRELRTPTALPDVLRSFPCACRRAALEAATSQNDPHLPTLEEFKWRVDVSISTSSLAKALQPSVLMQLKLSDGSFQRFEVPVSKFQDLRYNVALILKEMNDLEKRSILKIQD
;
A
#
# COMPACT_ATOMS: atom_id res chain seq x y z
N MET A 1 28.29 -16.83 17.86
CA MET A 1 27.75 -17.51 16.67
C MET A 1 26.29 -17.76 16.99
N SER A 2 25.31 -17.10 16.38
CA SER A 2 25.16 -16.84 14.96
C SER A 2 24.39 -15.53 14.78
N ALA A 3 24.93 -14.64 13.93
CA ALA A 3 24.24 -13.44 13.49
C ALA A 3 22.98 -13.87 12.74
N SER A 4 21.81 -13.58 13.30
CA SER A 4 20.55 -13.58 12.57
C SER A 4 20.63 -12.44 11.55
N SER A 5 21.13 -12.77 10.36
CA SER A 5 21.00 -11.94 9.18
C SER A 5 19.54 -11.49 9.10
N MET A 6 19.30 -10.19 9.25
CA MET A 6 18.04 -9.58 8.90
C MET A 6 17.87 -9.86 7.41
N LYS A 7 17.16 -10.96 7.08
CA LYS A 7 16.69 -11.20 5.72
C LYS A 7 16.02 -9.90 5.29
N ASP A 8 16.51 -9.31 4.20
CA ASP A 8 15.87 -8.19 3.54
C ASP A 8 14.37 -8.43 3.55
N SER A 9 13.60 -7.45 4.05
CA SER A 9 12.16 -7.60 4.20
C SER A 9 11.58 -7.98 2.83
N SER A 10 11.10 -9.22 2.71
CA SER A 10 10.43 -9.67 1.48
C SER A 10 9.30 -8.71 1.13
N PHE A 11 8.90 -8.67 -0.13
CA PHE A 11 7.77 -7.81 -0.54
C PHE A 11 6.45 -8.15 0.20
N LEU A 12 6.38 -9.32 0.84
CA LEU A 12 5.26 -9.81 1.65
C LEU A 12 5.35 -9.40 3.13
N GLY A 13 6.39 -8.66 3.52
CA GLY A 13 6.67 -8.28 4.90
C GLY A 13 7.27 -9.42 5.73
N GLY A 14 7.01 -9.39 7.05
CA GLY A 14 7.59 -10.33 8.01
C GLY A 14 6.90 -11.70 8.10
N ARG A 15 5.72 -11.88 7.48
CA ARG A 15 5.01 -13.17 7.41
C ARG A 15 4.38 -13.35 6.03
N ILE A 16 4.52 -14.55 5.48
CA ILE A 16 3.88 -14.94 4.22
C ILE A 16 2.37 -15.14 4.47
N PRO A 17 1.48 -14.48 3.72
CA PRO A 17 0.04 -14.72 3.79
C PRO A 17 -0.35 -16.18 3.53
N PRO A 18 -1.34 -16.74 4.25
CA PRO A 18 -1.74 -18.15 4.12
C PRO A 18 -2.27 -18.51 2.73
N GLU A 19 -2.79 -17.53 1.99
CA GLU A 19 -3.26 -17.70 0.60
C GLU A 19 -2.09 -18.02 -0.34
N ILE A 20 -0.93 -17.40 -0.12
CA ILE A 20 0.28 -17.61 -0.91
C ILE A 20 0.90 -18.97 -0.57
N GLU A 21 0.88 -19.33 0.72
CA GLU A 21 1.32 -20.66 1.15
C GLU A 21 0.43 -21.77 0.54
N SER A 22 -0.88 -21.58 0.54
CA SER A 22 -1.85 -22.52 -0.03
C SER A 22 -1.72 -22.62 -1.56
N MET A 23 -1.42 -21.50 -2.23
CA MET A 23 -1.14 -21.48 -3.67
C MET A 23 0.11 -22.31 -4.00
N SER A 24 1.23 -22.12 -3.29
CA SER A 24 2.49 -22.86 -3.56
C SER A 24 2.33 -24.38 -3.44
N LYS A 25 1.44 -24.86 -2.56
CA LYS A 25 1.10 -26.28 -2.41
C LYS A 25 0.30 -26.82 -3.60
N ASN A 26 -0.51 -25.98 -4.24
CA ASN A 26 -1.44 -26.36 -5.30
C ASN A 26 -0.92 -26.16 -6.74
N LEU A 27 0.23 -25.52 -6.91
CA LEU A 27 0.78 -25.12 -8.22
C LEU A 27 1.49 -26.24 -9.03
N LYS A 28 1.74 -27.40 -8.44
CA LYS A 28 2.56 -28.46 -9.07
C LYS A 28 1.97 -29.06 -10.35
N ASP A 29 0.64 -29.04 -10.49
CA ASP A 29 -0.08 -29.74 -11.57
C ASP A 29 -0.70 -28.76 -12.58
N VAL A 30 -0.28 -27.48 -12.57
CA VAL A 30 -0.89 -26.44 -13.42
C VAL A 30 -0.06 -26.22 -14.68
N ASP A 31 -0.66 -26.45 -15.83
CA ASP A 31 -0.05 -26.16 -17.13
C ASP A 31 0.24 -24.66 -17.31
N GLN A 32 1.31 -24.35 -18.03
CA GLN A 32 1.76 -22.99 -18.30
C GLN A 32 0.69 -22.14 -19.01
N GLU A 33 -0.11 -22.75 -19.88
CA GLU A 33 -1.19 -22.07 -20.60
C GLU A 33 -2.38 -21.71 -19.70
N LEU A 34 -2.78 -22.63 -18.81
CA LEU A 34 -3.82 -22.39 -17.81
C LEU A 34 -3.36 -21.30 -16.84
N PHE A 35 -2.11 -21.34 -16.40
CA PHE A 35 -1.52 -20.31 -15.54
C PHE A 35 -1.57 -18.92 -16.20
N ARG A 36 -1.22 -18.81 -17.49
CA ARG A 36 -1.28 -17.54 -18.22
C ARG A 36 -2.71 -17.01 -18.38
N LYS A 37 -3.68 -17.88 -18.64
CA LYS A 37 -5.10 -17.52 -18.70
C LYS A 37 -5.58 -17.00 -17.34
N LEU A 38 -5.26 -17.69 -16.25
CA LEU A 38 -5.61 -17.28 -14.90
C LEU A 38 -4.99 -15.93 -14.51
N LEU A 39 -3.71 -15.72 -14.83
CA LEU A 39 -3.07 -14.45 -14.56
C LEU A 39 -3.75 -13.29 -15.31
N LYS A 40 -4.14 -13.50 -16.58
CA LYS A 40 -4.86 -12.49 -17.36
C LYS A 40 -6.22 -12.14 -16.72
N VAL A 41 -6.91 -13.14 -16.17
CA VAL A 41 -8.17 -12.93 -15.43
C VAL A 41 -7.92 -12.14 -14.15
N VAL A 42 -6.93 -12.51 -13.35
CA VAL A 42 -6.59 -11.79 -12.10
C VAL A 42 -6.21 -10.34 -12.38
N VAL A 43 -5.40 -10.08 -13.42
CA VAL A 43 -5.07 -8.71 -13.83
C VAL A 43 -6.31 -7.93 -14.27
N SER A 44 -7.21 -8.56 -15.01
CA SER A 44 -8.48 -7.92 -15.42
C SER A 44 -9.40 -7.64 -14.23
N ALA A 45 -9.40 -8.52 -13.21
CA ALA A 45 -10.14 -8.33 -11.98
C ALA A 45 -9.56 -7.18 -11.14
N LEU A 46 -8.24 -7.08 -11.05
CA LEU A 46 -7.56 -5.96 -10.39
C LEU A 46 -7.79 -4.63 -11.13
N GLU A 47 -7.95 -4.66 -12.46
CA GLU A 47 -8.38 -3.50 -13.27
C GLU A 47 -9.87 -3.14 -13.05
N GLY A 48 -10.62 -3.89 -12.24
CA GLY A 48 -12.04 -3.65 -11.95
C GLY A 48 -13.02 -4.18 -13.01
N LYS A 49 -12.56 -5.06 -13.92
CA LYS A 49 -13.43 -5.64 -14.96
C LYS A 49 -14.16 -6.88 -14.46
N ASP A 50 -15.39 -7.07 -14.94
CA ASP A 50 -16.21 -8.23 -14.62
C ASP A 50 -15.61 -9.51 -15.22
N CYS A 51 -15.03 -10.35 -14.37
CA CYS A 51 -14.30 -11.56 -14.77
C CYS A 51 -15.10 -12.86 -14.58
N ARG A 52 -16.39 -12.76 -14.21
CA ARG A 52 -17.24 -13.89 -13.80
C ARG A 52 -17.44 -14.94 -14.89
N GLU A 53 -17.65 -14.53 -16.14
CA GLU A 53 -17.89 -15.45 -17.27
C GLU A 53 -16.60 -16.13 -17.73
N VAL A 54 -15.49 -15.39 -17.74
CA VAL A 54 -14.17 -15.94 -18.08
C VAL A 54 -13.72 -16.95 -17.01
N MET A 55 -14.05 -16.69 -15.75
CA MET A 55 -13.79 -17.62 -14.65
C MET A 55 -14.60 -18.93 -14.80
N LYS A 56 -15.88 -18.84 -15.19
CA LYS A 56 -16.74 -20.01 -15.43
C LYS A 56 -16.21 -20.87 -16.58
N SER A 57 -15.88 -20.26 -17.71
CA SER A 57 -15.30 -20.99 -18.86
C SER A 57 -13.94 -21.63 -18.52
N ILE A 58 -13.11 -21.00 -17.68
CA ILE A 58 -11.86 -21.61 -17.22
C ILE A 58 -12.15 -22.79 -16.29
N ALA A 59 -13.08 -22.67 -15.35
CA ALA A 59 -13.46 -23.77 -14.45
C ALA A 59 -14.00 -24.98 -15.22
N GLU A 60 -14.84 -24.74 -16.23
CA GLU A 60 -15.42 -25.78 -17.10
C GLU A 60 -14.38 -26.44 -18.01
N SER A 61 -13.37 -25.69 -18.46
CA SER A 61 -12.29 -26.22 -19.31
C SER A 61 -11.13 -26.86 -18.56
N SER A 62 -11.05 -26.65 -17.24
CA SER A 62 -9.92 -27.11 -16.44
C SER A 62 -10.13 -28.50 -15.87
N VAL A 63 -9.07 -29.31 -15.86
CA VAL A 63 -9.03 -30.65 -15.23
C VAL A 63 -8.91 -30.54 -13.69
N ILE A 64 -8.75 -29.32 -13.15
CA ILE A 64 -8.42 -29.06 -11.75
C ILE A 64 -9.71 -28.85 -10.93
N PRO A 65 -9.83 -29.43 -9.72
CA PRO A 65 -10.95 -29.18 -8.82
C PRO A 65 -11.15 -27.69 -8.50
N GLN A 66 -12.41 -27.25 -8.43
CA GLN A 66 -12.77 -25.84 -8.19
C GLN A 66 -12.17 -25.26 -6.89
N GLU A 67 -12.05 -26.08 -5.84
CA GLU A 67 -11.43 -25.67 -4.58
C GLU A 67 -9.94 -25.34 -4.76
N ARG A 68 -9.18 -26.19 -5.47
CA ARG A 68 -7.77 -25.93 -5.78
C ARG A 68 -7.61 -24.68 -6.65
N LEU A 69 -8.49 -24.51 -7.63
CA LEU A 69 -8.52 -23.34 -8.49
C LEU A 69 -8.73 -22.04 -7.69
N SER A 70 -9.62 -22.07 -6.69
CA SER A 70 -9.88 -20.93 -5.81
C SER A 70 -8.66 -20.50 -4.99
N HIS A 71 -7.92 -21.47 -4.42
CA HIS A 71 -6.69 -21.20 -3.68
C HIS A 71 -5.58 -20.62 -4.56
N ILE A 72 -5.45 -21.13 -5.79
CA ILE A 72 -4.47 -20.64 -6.77
C ILE A 72 -4.76 -19.18 -7.14
N ILE A 73 -6.03 -18.85 -7.37
CA ILE A 73 -6.44 -17.50 -7.78
C ILE A 73 -6.35 -16.51 -6.63
N ALA A 74 -6.74 -16.91 -5.41
CA ALA A 74 -6.58 -16.10 -4.21
C ALA A 74 -5.10 -15.77 -3.95
N GLY A 75 -4.20 -16.75 -4.09
CA GLY A 75 -2.76 -16.53 -3.96
C GLY A 75 -2.20 -15.61 -5.05
N MET A 76 -2.59 -15.81 -6.32
CA MET A 76 -2.14 -14.94 -7.42
C MET A 76 -2.63 -13.50 -7.26
N HIS A 77 -3.90 -13.32 -6.86
CA HIS A 77 -4.48 -12.03 -6.58
C HIS A 77 -3.73 -11.33 -5.43
N ARG A 78 -3.40 -12.07 -4.36
CA ARG A 78 -2.66 -11.54 -3.21
C ARG A 78 -1.24 -11.13 -3.57
N VAL A 79 -0.50 -11.98 -4.30
CA VAL A 79 0.85 -11.67 -4.78
C VAL A 79 0.86 -10.41 -5.65
N LEU A 80 -0.06 -10.32 -6.61
CA LEU A 80 -0.14 -9.16 -7.49
C LEU A 80 -0.58 -7.90 -6.74
N SER A 81 -1.54 -8.01 -5.82
CA SER A 81 -2.00 -6.89 -5.00
C SER A 81 -0.87 -6.30 -4.15
N GLU A 82 -0.10 -7.16 -3.48
CA GLU A 82 1.06 -6.72 -2.68
C GLU A 82 2.19 -6.16 -3.57
N ALA A 83 2.40 -6.73 -4.76
CA ALA A 83 3.37 -6.21 -5.72
C ALA A 83 2.98 -4.84 -6.32
N ILE A 84 1.69 -4.50 -6.36
CA ILE A 84 1.18 -3.20 -6.83
C ILE A 84 1.19 -2.16 -5.70
N ARG A 85 1.01 -2.57 -4.44
CA ARG A 85 1.09 -1.67 -3.27
C ARG A 85 2.47 -1.06 -3.07
N LEU A 86 3.52 -1.72 -3.55
CA LEU A 86 4.87 -1.19 -3.47
C LEU A 86 5.11 -0.17 -4.59
N PRO A 87 5.51 1.07 -4.26
CA PRO A 87 5.85 2.06 -5.26
C PRO A 87 6.99 1.55 -6.16
N THR A 88 6.96 1.93 -7.44
CA THR A 88 7.90 1.45 -8.46
C THR A 88 9.37 1.69 -8.08
N SER A 89 9.65 2.69 -7.25
CA SER A 89 10.98 2.99 -6.68
C SER A 89 11.51 1.94 -5.71
N LEU A 90 10.64 1.17 -5.05
CA LEU A 90 11.01 0.10 -4.10
C LEU A 90 11.02 -1.28 -4.75
N PHE A 91 10.52 -1.38 -5.98
CA PHE A 91 10.44 -2.63 -6.70
C PHE A 91 11.81 -3.01 -7.28
N LYS A 92 12.69 -3.57 -6.43
CA LYS A 92 13.92 -4.23 -6.89
C LYS A 92 13.53 -5.51 -7.61
N GLN A 93 13.55 -5.47 -8.95
CA GLN A 93 13.14 -6.59 -9.81
C GLN A 93 13.88 -7.89 -9.48
N GLU A 94 15.14 -7.80 -9.03
CA GLU A 94 15.94 -8.97 -8.65
C GLU A 94 15.54 -9.55 -7.29
N ALA A 95 15.28 -8.73 -6.27
CA ALA A 95 14.78 -9.21 -4.96
C ALA A 95 13.40 -9.85 -5.09
N PHE A 96 12.53 -9.28 -5.94
CA PHE A 96 11.22 -9.86 -6.24
C PHE A 96 11.32 -11.22 -6.95
N LYS A 97 12.28 -11.39 -7.87
CA LYS A 97 12.55 -12.70 -8.50
C LYS A 97 13.06 -13.72 -7.50
N GLU A 98 13.90 -13.31 -6.56
CA GLU A 98 14.41 -14.18 -5.48
C GLU A 98 13.28 -14.60 -4.54
N ASP A 99 12.42 -13.67 -4.12
CA ASP A 99 11.23 -13.96 -3.30
C ASP A 99 10.27 -14.93 -4.02
N LEU A 100 10.04 -14.75 -5.32
CA LEU A 100 9.21 -15.67 -6.12
C LEU A 100 9.85 -17.05 -6.34
N ARG A 101 11.20 -17.13 -6.32
CA ARG A 101 11.92 -18.40 -6.33
C ARG A 101 11.79 -19.11 -4.98
N GLU A 102 11.85 -18.38 -3.86
CA GLU A 102 11.59 -18.94 -2.53
C GLU A 102 10.16 -19.50 -2.41
N LEU A 103 9.18 -18.87 -3.06
CA LEU A 103 7.77 -19.29 -3.06
C LEU A 103 7.45 -20.52 -3.93
N ARG A 104 8.45 -21.16 -4.56
CA ARG A 104 8.29 -22.33 -5.45
C ARG A 104 7.21 -22.14 -6.52
N THR A 105 7.02 -20.91 -6.98
CA THR A 105 6.10 -20.62 -8.09
C THR A 105 6.69 -21.13 -9.41
N PRO A 106 5.87 -21.69 -10.33
CA PRO A 106 6.34 -22.16 -11.63
C PRO A 106 7.13 -21.07 -12.37
N THR A 107 8.23 -21.49 -13.00
CA THR A 107 9.26 -20.68 -13.68
C THR A 107 8.73 -19.73 -14.77
N ALA A 108 7.43 -19.73 -15.08
CA ALA A 108 6.78 -18.84 -16.02
C ALA A 108 6.37 -17.47 -15.44
N LEU A 109 6.30 -17.33 -14.11
CA LEU A 109 5.91 -16.08 -13.44
C LEU A 109 6.90 -14.92 -13.70
N PRO A 110 8.23 -15.12 -13.64
CA PRO A 110 9.22 -14.06 -13.88
C PRO A 110 9.17 -13.46 -15.29
N ASP A 111 8.92 -14.28 -16.32
CA ASP A 111 8.84 -13.80 -17.71
C ASP A 111 7.54 -13.04 -17.98
N VAL A 112 6.43 -13.49 -17.40
CA VAL A 112 5.15 -12.78 -17.52
C VAL A 112 5.15 -11.49 -16.70
N LEU A 113 5.83 -11.47 -15.55
CA LEU A 113 6.09 -10.26 -14.77
C LEU A 113 7.07 -9.30 -15.43
N ARG A 114 7.99 -9.79 -16.27
CA ARG A 114 8.83 -8.96 -17.14
C ARG A 114 8.02 -8.28 -18.26
N SER A 115 6.88 -8.87 -18.65
CA SER A 115 5.89 -8.26 -19.56
C SER A 115 4.83 -7.39 -18.88
N PHE A 116 4.66 -7.55 -17.55
CA PHE A 116 3.73 -6.80 -16.72
C PHE A 116 4.06 -5.30 -16.49
N PRO A 117 5.30 -4.78 -16.63
CA PRO A 117 5.57 -3.36 -16.49
C PRO A 117 5.26 -2.67 -17.83
N CYS A 118 3.99 -2.72 -18.25
CA CYS A 118 3.49 -1.60 -19.02
C CYS A 118 3.11 -0.56 -17.97
N ALA A 119 3.95 0.46 -17.80
CA ALA A 119 3.71 1.59 -16.90
C ALA A 119 2.27 2.16 -17.02
N CYS A 120 1.64 2.01 -18.20
CA CYS A 120 0.25 2.38 -18.46
C CYS A 120 -0.79 1.52 -17.72
N ARG A 121 -0.55 0.22 -17.53
CA ARG A 121 -1.48 -0.67 -16.81
C ARG A 121 -1.37 -0.51 -15.30
N ARG A 122 -0.16 -0.28 -14.79
CA ARG A 122 0.04 -0.01 -13.36
C ARG A 122 -0.64 1.30 -12.95
N ALA A 123 -0.57 2.37 -13.75
CA ALA A 123 -1.31 3.60 -13.46
C ALA A 123 -2.83 3.39 -13.40
N ALA A 124 -3.39 2.58 -14.30
CA ALA A 124 -4.80 2.22 -14.25
C ALA A 124 -5.17 1.38 -13.01
N LEU A 125 -4.28 0.46 -12.60
CA LEU A 125 -4.42 -0.36 -11.39
C LEU A 125 -4.29 0.47 -10.11
N GLU A 126 -3.32 1.38 -10.03
CA GLU A 126 -3.14 2.31 -8.92
C GLU A 126 -4.34 3.25 -8.79
N ALA A 127 -4.88 3.75 -9.91
CA ALA A 127 -6.11 4.54 -9.91
C ALA A 127 -7.32 3.73 -9.41
N ALA A 128 -7.49 2.51 -9.89
CA ALA A 128 -8.57 1.61 -9.45
C ALA A 128 -8.43 1.19 -7.98
N THR A 129 -7.21 1.01 -7.50
CA THR A 129 -6.91 0.65 -6.11
C THR A 129 -7.11 1.88 -5.20
N SER A 130 -6.69 3.08 -5.62
CA SER A 130 -6.89 4.32 -4.84
C SER A 130 -8.36 4.63 -4.56
N GLN A 131 -9.27 4.21 -5.45
CA GLN A 131 -10.72 4.36 -5.23
C GLN A 131 -11.30 3.36 -4.22
N ASN A 132 -10.64 2.21 -4.01
CA ASN A 132 -11.15 1.11 -3.20
C ASN A 132 -10.32 0.82 -1.94
N ASP A 133 -9.13 1.40 -1.80
CA ASP A 133 -8.25 1.15 -0.66
C ASP A 133 -8.73 1.97 0.56
N PRO A 134 -8.95 1.32 1.72
CA PRO A 134 -9.31 2.01 2.94
C PRO A 134 -8.12 2.86 3.41
N HIS A 135 -8.19 4.16 3.15
CA HIS A 135 -7.21 5.13 3.61
C HIS A 135 -7.76 5.90 4.82
N LEU A 136 -6.84 6.33 5.69
CA LEU A 136 -7.20 7.26 6.74
C LEU A 136 -7.55 8.62 6.10
N PRO A 137 -8.50 9.38 6.69
CA PRO A 137 -8.82 10.72 6.21
C PRO A 137 -7.55 11.57 6.12
N THR A 138 -7.33 12.18 4.96
CA THR A 138 -6.18 13.04 4.70
C THR A 138 -6.57 14.50 4.88
N LEU A 139 -5.58 15.37 5.11
CA LEU A 139 -5.80 16.81 5.26
C LEU A 139 -5.89 17.46 3.86
N GLU A 140 -7.06 17.97 3.50
CA GLU A 140 -7.27 18.67 2.22
C GLU A 140 -6.96 20.17 2.30
N GLU A 141 -7.45 20.83 3.36
CA GLU A 141 -7.28 22.27 3.53
C GLU A 141 -6.97 22.62 4.98
N PHE A 142 -6.00 23.52 5.19
CA PHE A 142 -5.64 24.05 6.49
C PHE A 142 -5.66 25.58 6.46
N LYS A 143 -6.51 26.20 7.28
CA LYS A 143 -6.61 27.64 7.45
C LYS A 143 -6.37 27.99 8.91
N TRP A 144 -5.62 29.07 9.14
CA TRP A 144 -5.36 29.57 10.49
C TRP A 144 -5.44 31.09 10.54
N ARG A 145 -5.77 31.61 11.71
CA ARG A 145 -5.68 33.04 12.03
C ARG A 145 -5.25 33.22 13.49
N VAL A 146 -4.61 34.34 13.78
CA VAL A 146 -4.22 34.71 15.14
C VAL A 146 -5.25 35.69 15.66
N ASP A 147 -5.91 35.30 16.74
CA ASP A 147 -6.87 36.13 17.46
C ASP A 147 -6.19 36.68 18.71
N VAL A 148 -6.43 37.95 19.02
CA VAL A 148 -5.93 38.59 20.24
C VAL A 148 -7.13 39.03 21.06
N SER A 149 -7.32 38.39 22.21
CA SER A 149 -8.40 38.75 23.12
C SER A 149 -8.01 39.99 23.94
N ILE A 150 -8.76 41.08 23.78
CA ILE A 150 -8.56 42.34 24.51
C ILE A 150 -9.56 42.38 25.68
N SER A 151 -9.07 42.22 26.92
CA SER A 151 -9.89 42.43 28.12
C SER A 151 -9.73 43.87 28.62
N THR A 152 -10.84 44.59 28.81
CA THR A 152 -10.87 45.97 29.33
C THR A 152 -11.02 46.05 30.85
N SER A 153 -11.18 44.92 31.54
CA SER A 153 -11.25 44.87 33.00
C SER A 153 -9.86 44.68 33.61
N SER A 154 -9.58 45.37 34.72
CA SER A 154 -8.27 45.50 35.39
C SER A 154 -7.65 44.20 35.94
N LEU A 155 -8.21 43.04 35.60
CA LEU A 155 -7.84 41.73 36.12
C LEU A 155 -6.93 41.00 35.12
N ALA A 156 -5.65 41.38 35.11
CA ALA A 156 -4.46 40.59 34.70
C ALA A 156 -4.54 39.67 33.45
N LYS A 157 -5.41 39.93 32.47
CA LYS A 157 -5.37 39.30 31.14
C LYS A 157 -5.39 40.36 30.05
N ALA A 158 -4.36 41.19 30.07
CA ALA A 158 -4.04 42.06 28.95
C ALA A 158 -3.43 41.20 27.83
N LEU A 159 -4.15 41.10 26.70
CA LEU A 159 -3.67 40.56 25.42
C LEU A 159 -3.16 39.11 25.50
N GLN A 160 -4.07 38.14 25.60
CA GLN A 160 -3.71 36.74 25.38
C GLN A 160 -3.92 36.39 23.89
N PRO A 161 -2.85 36.15 23.12
CA PRO A 161 -2.97 35.67 21.75
C PRO A 161 -3.35 34.19 21.74
N SER A 162 -4.19 33.81 20.79
CA SER A 162 -4.53 32.42 20.48
C SER A 162 -4.63 32.22 18.97
N VAL A 163 -4.46 30.97 18.52
CA VAL A 163 -4.53 30.64 17.10
C VAL A 163 -5.82 29.87 16.85
N LEU A 164 -6.72 30.43 16.04
CA LEU A 164 -7.88 29.68 15.56
C LEU A 164 -7.44 28.88 14.33
N MET A 165 -7.58 27.56 14.42
CA MET A 165 -7.25 26.63 13.34
C MET A 165 -8.52 26.02 12.76
N GLN A 166 -8.51 25.80 11.45
CA GLN A 166 -9.58 25.15 10.70
C GLN A 166 -8.98 24.12 9.73
N LEU A 167 -9.49 22.89 9.82
CA LEU A 167 -9.07 21.75 9.01
C LEU A 167 -10.27 21.26 8.21
N LYS A 168 -10.04 20.94 6.94
CA LYS A 168 -10.94 20.18 6.07
C LYS A 168 -10.27 18.85 5.77
N LEU A 169 -10.93 17.76 6.13
CA LEU A 169 -10.46 16.39 5.88
C LEU A 169 -11.14 15.82 4.63
N SER A 170 -10.53 14.78 4.04
CA SER A 170 -11.03 14.12 2.81
C SER A 170 -12.34 13.37 2.98
N ASP A 171 -12.72 13.06 4.22
CA ASP A 171 -14.03 12.50 4.58
C ASP A 171 -15.15 13.56 4.58
N GLY A 172 -14.82 14.81 4.24
CA GLY A 172 -15.73 15.94 4.25
C GLY A 172 -15.93 16.56 5.64
N SER A 173 -15.25 16.06 6.68
CA SER A 173 -15.35 16.63 8.01
C SER A 173 -14.57 17.94 8.13
N PHE A 174 -15.17 18.88 8.87
CA PHE A 174 -14.59 20.18 9.15
C PHE A 174 -14.37 20.31 10.65
N GLN A 175 -13.12 20.57 11.05
CA GLN A 175 -12.77 20.78 12.45
C GLN A 175 -12.26 22.20 12.62
N ARG A 176 -12.84 22.93 13.57
CA ARG A 176 -12.39 24.26 13.97
C ARG A 176 -12.15 24.28 15.48
N PHE A 177 -10.96 24.68 15.89
CA PHE A 177 -10.60 24.76 17.30
C PHE A 177 -9.59 25.88 17.56
N GLU A 178 -9.58 26.36 18.79
CA GLU A 178 -8.66 27.38 19.27
C GLU A 178 -7.45 26.73 19.96
N VAL A 179 -6.26 27.20 19.62
CA VAL A 179 -4.99 26.69 20.14
C VAL A 179 -4.29 27.79 20.92
N PRO A 180 -4.14 27.65 22.25
CA PRO A 180 -3.30 28.52 23.04
C PRO A 180 -1.82 28.43 22.61
N VAL A 181 -1.05 29.51 22.80
CA VAL A 181 0.37 29.56 22.39
C VAL A 181 1.20 28.40 22.93
N SER A 182 0.97 27.97 24.17
CA SER A 182 1.67 26.82 24.76
C SER A 182 1.44 25.53 23.95
N LYS A 183 0.17 25.23 23.62
CA LYS A 183 -0.20 24.06 22.82
C LYS A 183 0.25 24.17 21.36
N PHE A 184 0.34 25.38 20.84
CA PHE A 184 0.92 25.61 19.53
C PHE A 184 2.41 25.24 19.49
N GLN A 185 3.18 25.60 20.52
CA GLN A 185 4.59 25.23 20.60
C GLN A 185 4.78 23.72 20.79
N ASP A 186 3.94 23.07 21.61
CA ASP A 186 3.92 21.60 21.75
C ASP A 186 3.69 20.93 20.38
N LEU A 187 2.68 21.40 19.64
CA LEU A 187 2.36 20.90 18.29
C LEU A 187 3.54 21.11 17.33
N ARG A 188 4.15 22.29 17.32
CA ARG A 188 5.31 22.61 16.48
C ARG A 188 6.48 21.66 16.75
N TYR A 189 6.78 21.40 18.02
CA TYR A 189 7.84 20.48 18.41
C TYR A 189 7.54 19.05 17.96
N ASN A 190 6.33 18.54 18.23
CA ASN A 190 5.94 17.18 17.88
C ASN A 190 5.95 16.95 16.36
N VAL A 191 5.46 17.91 15.57
CA VAL A 191 5.53 17.84 14.11
C VAL A 191 6.97 17.80 13.63
N ALA A 192 7.85 18.65 14.18
CA ALA A 192 9.27 18.63 13.82
C ALA A 192 9.96 17.31 14.20
N LEU A 193 9.59 16.71 15.33
CA LEU A 193 10.09 15.41 15.76
C LEU A 193 9.68 14.31 14.77
N ILE A 194 8.40 14.24 14.40
CA ILE A 194 7.88 13.26 13.44
C ILE A 194 8.57 13.44 12.08
N LEU A 195 8.70 14.68 11.58
CA LEU A 195 9.40 14.95 10.32
C LEU A 195 10.86 14.53 10.36
N LYS A 196 11.54 14.71 11.51
CA LYS A 196 12.90 14.21 11.69
C LYS A 196 12.94 12.69 11.66
N GLU A 197 12.05 12.02 12.38
CA GLU A 197 11.98 10.55 12.38
C GLU A 197 11.67 9.99 10.99
N MET A 198 10.75 10.61 10.25
CA MET A 198 10.45 10.25 8.85
C MET A 198 11.69 10.39 7.95
N ASN A 199 12.41 11.50 8.09
CA ASN A 199 13.66 11.73 7.34
C ASN A 199 14.78 10.74 7.75
N ASP A 200 14.87 10.42 9.04
CA ASP A 200 15.84 9.43 9.53
C ASP A 200 15.48 8.02 9.03
N LEU A 201 14.19 7.68 8.93
CA LEU A 201 13.72 6.43 8.31
C LEU A 201 14.06 6.37 6.81
N GLU A 202 13.88 7.48 6.08
CA GLU A 202 14.26 7.58 4.68
C GLU A 202 15.77 7.40 4.47
N LYS A 203 16.59 8.02 5.33
CA LYS A 203 18.06 7.95 5.28
C LYS A 203 18.63 6.59 5.67
N ARG A 204 17.96 5.86 6.57
CA ARG A 204 18.28 4.48 6.98
C ARG A 204 17.89 3.48 5.87
N SER A 205 18.39 3.69 4.65
CA SER A 205 18.76 2.64 3.69
C SER A 205 17.94 1.33 3.69
N ILE A 206 16.63 1.45 3.51
CA ILE A 206 15.78 0.45 2.81
C ILE A 206 15.06 1.14 1.63
N LEU A 207 15.01 2.48 1.62
CA LEU A 207 14.29 3.33 0.64
C LEU A 207 15.20 4.27 -0.17
N LYS A 208 16.52 4.03 -0.25
CA LYS A 208 17.41 4.89 -1.06
C LYS A 208 17.09 4.75 -2.55
N ILE A 209 16.41 5.74 -3.09
CA ILE A 209 16.27 6.03 -4.51
C ILE A 209 17.68 6.34 -5.03
N GLN A 210 18.19 5.50 -5.93
CA GLN A 210 19.28 5.91 -6.83
C GLN A 210 18.59 6.59 -8.01
N ASP A 211 18.92 7.87 -8.23
CA ASP A 211 18.56 8.63 -9.44
C ASP A 211 19.05 7.93 -10.72
#